data_AF-A0A2D9C4U9-F1
#
_entry.id   AF-A0A2D9C4U9-F1
#
_cell.length_a   1.000
_cell.length_b   1.000
_cell.length_c   1.000
_cell.angle_alpha   90.00
_cell.angle_beta   90.00
_cell.angle_gamma   90.00
#
_symmetry.space_group_name_H-M   'P 1'
#
loop_
_entity.id
_entity.type
_entity.pdbx_description
1 polymer ?
#
loop_
_entity_poly.entity_id
_entity_poly.type
_entity_poly.pdbx_seq_one_letter_code
_entity_poly.pdbx_strand_id
1 'polypeptide(L)'
;MSNKNYKVTTKLPALPDIDTDDSALSLFDQDNPDINLFNLVDDEMIRLAGSKFYFYKYYQSDNYDDVYREERSKVVSKTPITVHGHYDPISMSEELTQFGIELTNDQLFTFNKSYIETKLGRPVIPGDVIKPMFQDQKYEIFEVVEDSFEAYGVYHLVCSAKLLRDSTEVQDTPLSKVSDELGGYGGAIEEL
;
A
#
# COMPACT_ATOMS: atom_id res chain seq x y z
N MET A 1 -13.87 -66.08 3.13
CA MET A 1 -13.20 -64.99 2.41
C MET A 1 -11.76 -64.93 2.90
N SER A 2 -10.78 -65.01 2.00
CA SER A 2 -9.36 -65.12 2.36
C SER A 2 -8.75 -63.71 2.53
N ASN A 3 -8.26 -63.39 3.73
CA ASN A 3 -7.56 -62.14 4.03
C ASN A 3 -6.18 -62.17 3.36
N LYS A 4 -6.04 -61.52 2.20
CA LYS A 4 -4.75 -61.31 1.54
C LYS A 4 -4.04 -60.14 2.20
N ASN A 5 -3.08 -60.42 3.07
CA ASN A 5 -2.16 -59.42 3.62
C ASN A 5 -0.99 -59.22 2.64
N TYR A 6 -1.07 -58.18 1.81
CA TYR A 6 0.04 -57.76 0.96
C TYR A 6 1.11 -57.11 1.85
N LYS A 7 2.26 -57.75 2.02
CA LYS A 7 3.40 -57.22 2.78
C LYS A 7 4.50 -56.84 1.80
N VAL A 8 4.84 -55.55 1.74
CA VAL A 8 5.91 -55.01 0.88
C VAL A 8 7.26 -55.50 1.41
N THR A 9 8.04 -56.18 0.55
CA THR A 9 9.33 -56.80 0.89
C THR A 9 10.55 -55.92 0.59
N THR A 10 10.33 -54.75 0.00
CA THR A 10 11.41 -53.81 -0.33
C THR A 10 11.89 -53.10 0.93
N LYS A 11 13.17 -53.25 1.28
CA LYS A 11 13.80 -52.44 2.32
C LYS A 11 13.79 -50.98 1.83
N LEU A 12 13.01 -50.14 2.49
CA LEU A 12 13.06 -48.69 2.29
C LEU A 12 14.50 -48.24 2.53
N PRO A 13 15.13 -47.49 1.61
CA PRO A 13 16.43 -46.89 1.89
C PRO A 13 16.28 -46.00 3.12
N ALA A 14 17.24 -46.06 4.04
CA ALA A 14 17.26 -45.16 5.18
C ALA A 14 17.32 -43.73 4.61
N LEU A 15 16.34 -42.91 4.96
CA LEU A 15 16.46 -41.48 4.75
C LEU A 15 17.71 -41.04 5.53
N PRO A 16 18.61 -40.25 4.95
CA PRO A 16 19.71 -39.66 5.72
C PRO A 16 19.11 -38.90 6.90
N ASP A 17 19.74 -38.96 8.08
CA ASP A 17 19.30 -38.19 9.24
C ASP A 17 19.42 -36.69 8.90
N ILE A 18 18.29 -36.05 8.61
CA ILE A 18 18.21 -34.62 8.22
C ILE A 18 18.37 -33.70 9.44
N ASP A 19 18.60 -34.25 10.64
CA ASP A 19 18.57 -33.49 11.90
C ASP A 19 19.90 -32.81 12.28
N THR A 20 20.92 -32.75 11.40
CA THR A 20 22.26 -32.27 11.82
C THR A 20 22.89 -31.15 10.99
N ASP A 21 22.33 -30.82 9.83
CA ASP A 21 22.70 -29.60 9.13
C ASP A 21 21.39 -28.92 8.77
N ASP A 22 21.15 -27.73 9.34
CA ASP A 22 20.27 -26.76 8.71
C ASP A 22 20.59 -26.80 7.21
N SER A 23 19.63 -27.26 6.41
CA SER A 23 19.80 -27.35 4.96
C SER A 23 20.45 -26.06 4.46
N ALA A 24 21.29 -26.08 3.42
CA ALA A 24 21.77 -24.83 2.81
C ALA A 24 20.60 -23.90 2.38
N LEU A 25 19.39 -24.46 2.28
CA LEU A 25 18.09 -23.79 2.13
C LEU A 25 17.29 -23.79 3.45
N SER A 26 17.93 -23.55 4.60
CA SER A 26 17.21 -23.39 5.86
C SER A 26 16.51 -22.05 5.83
N LEU A 27 15.18 -22.10 5.88
CA LEU A 27 14.32 -20.94 5.89
C LEU A 27 14.49 -20.09 7.16
N PHE A 28 15.31 -20.50 8.13
CA PHE A 28 15.40 -19.88 9.45
C PHE A 28 16.84 -19.46 9.82
N ASP A 29 17.70 -19.24 8.84
CA ASP A 29 19.05 -18.69 9.05
C ASP A 29 19.09 -17.19 8.69
N GLN A 30 19.41 -16.35 9.67
CA GLN A 30 19.44 -14.88 9.56
C GLN A 30 20.66 -14.36 8.78
N ASP A 31 21.75 -15.13 8.72
CA ASP A 31 22.99 -14.76 8.01
C ASP A 31 23.04 -15.35 6.59
N ASN A 32 21.95 -15.95 6.11
CA ASN A 32 21.91 -16.58 4.80
C ASN A 32 22.04 -15.53 3.67
N PRO A 33 23.08 -15.60 2.81
CA PRO A 33 23.23 -14.68 1.67
C PRO A 33 22.08 -14.77 0.65
N ASP A 34 21.28 -15.83 0.68
CA ASP A 34 20.16 -16.06 -0.23
C ASP A 34 18.90 -15.26 0.12
N ILE A 35 18.87 -14.53 1.25
CA ILE A 35 17.78 -13.59 1.62
C ILE A 35 17.48 -12.61 0.46
N ASN A 36 18.51 -12.14 -0.24
CA ASN A 36 18.34 -11.27 -1.39
C ASN A 36 17.72 -11.98 -2.60
N LEU A 37 18.02 -13.28 -2.77
CA LEU A 37 17.44 -14.08 -3.84
C LEU A 37 15.95 -14.28 -3.61
N PHE A 38 15.53 -14.55 -2.37
CA PHE A 38 14.11 -14.66 -2.03
C PHE A 38 13.36 -13.35 -2.26
N ASN A 39 13.95 -12.23 -1.85
CA ASN A 39 13.37 -10.90 -2.11
C ASN A 39 13.19 -10.61 -3.60
N LEU A 40 14.16 -11.02 -4.43
CA LEU A 40 14.08 -10.87 -5.89
C LEU A 40 12.99 -11.76 -6.49
N VAL A 41 12.93 -13.03 -6.07
CA VAL A 41 11.90 -13.98 -6.53
C VAL A 41 10.51 -13.48 -6.14
N ASP A 42 10.36 -12.92 -4.94
CA ASP A 42 9.11 -12.31 -4.48
C ASP A 42 8.72 -11.07 -5.31
N ASP A 43 9.66 -10.15 -5.58
CA ASP A 43 9.39 -8.99 -6.46
C ASP A 43 8.94 -9.43 -7.86
N GLU A 44 9.59 -10.44 -8.43
CA GLU A 44 9.18 -10.99 -9.73
C GLU A 44 7.82 -11.69 -9.67
N MET A 45 7.53 -12.42 -8.59
CA MET A 45 6.22 -13.06 -8.38
C MET A 45 5.11 -12.01 -8.29
N ILE A 46 5.29 -10.96 -7.49
CA ILE A 46 4.35 -9.83 -7.37
C ILE A 46 4.25 -9.07 -8.69
N ARG A 47 5.33 -8.94 -9.45
CA ARG A 47 5.30 -8.29 -10.76
C ARG A 47 4.52 -9.09 -11.80
N LEU A 48 4.60 -10.42 -11.75
CA LEU A 48 3.90 -11.34 -12.66
C LEU A 48 2.42 -11.49 -12.30
N ALA A 49 2.11 -11.66 -11.02
CA ALA A 49 0.75 -11.88 -10.52
C ALA A 49 -0.01 -10.58 -10.24
N GLY A 50 0.72 -9.50 -9.99
CA GLY A 50 0.18 -8.20 -9.60
C GLY A 50 -0.21 -7.31 -10.78
N SER A 51 -0.66 -6.12 -10.44
CA SER A 51 -1.08 -5.08 -11.38
C SER A 51 -0.28 -3.79 -11.18
N LYS A 52 -0.41 -2.88 -12.14
CA LYS A 52 0.25 -1.57 -12.09
C LYS A 52 -0.63 -0.57 -11.37
N PHE A 53 -0.03 0.22 -10.49
CA PHE A 53 -0.67 1.33 -9.79
C PHE A 53 0.11 2.61 -10.00
N TYR A 54 -0.60 3.73 -9.94
CA TYR A 54 -0.03 5.05 -9.80
C TYR A 54 -0.01 5.41 -8.32
N PHE A 55 1.18 5.60 -7.79
CA PHE A 55 1.42 5.98 -6.42
C PHE A 55 1.69 7.49 -6.35
N TYR A 56 0.94 8.20 -5.50
CA TYR A 56 1.11 9.61 -5.26
C TYR A 56 1.56 9.84 -3.82
N LYS A 57 2.74 10.42 -3.67
CA LYS A 57 3.31 10.78 -2.36
C LYS A 57 2.49 11.89 -1.73
N TYR A 58 2.05 11.67 -0.51
CA TYR A 58 1.58 12.72 0.37
C TYR A 58 2.78 13.41 1.05
N TYR A 59 2.70 14.73 1.16
CA TYR A 59 3.63 15.54 1.92
C TYR A 59 2.85 16.20 3.04
N GLN A 60 3.25 15.93 4.28
CA GLN A 60 2.72 16.64 5.44
C GLN A 60 3.23 18.09 5.38
N SER A 61 2.34 19.06 5.24
CA SER A 61 2.67 20.47 5.28
C SER A 61 2.42 21.02 6.68
N ASP A 62 3.32 21.85 7.19
CA ASP A 62 3.14 22.57 8.47
C ASP A 62 2.13 23.73 8.36
N ASN A 63 1.39 23.82 7.24
CA ASN A 63 0.47 24.92 6.94
C ASN A 63 -0.90 24.64 7.57
N TYR A 64 -0.93 24.68 8.90
CA TYR A 64 -2.12 24.46 9.71
C TYR A 64 -2.96 25.75 9.82
N ASP A 65 -4.29 25.61 9.82
CA ASP A 65 -5.17 26.68 10.27
C ASP A 65 -4.99 26.89 11.78
N ASP A 66 -4.59 28.09 12.23
CA ASP A 66 -4.33 28.39 13.65
C ASP A 66 -5.54 28.13 14.57
N VAL A 67 -6.76 28.18 14.03
CA VAL A 67 -8.00 28.03 14.81
C VAL A 67 -8.40 26.56 14.94
N TYR A 68 -8.43 25.83 13.82
CA TYR A 68 -8.92 24.44 13.79
C TYR A 68 -7.79 23.40 13.88
N ARG A 69 -6.53 23.81 13.68
CA ARG A 69 -5.35 22.93 13.55
C ARG A 69 -5.53 21.85 12.47
N GLU A 70 -6.37 22.11 11.49
CA GLU A 70 -6.62 21.23 10.36
C GLU A 70 -5.82 21.70 9.15
N GLU A 71 -5.25 20.75 8.42
CA GLU A 71 -4.61 21.01 7.13
C GLU A 71 -5.71 21.14 6.07
N ARG A 72 -5.94 22.36 5.54
CA ARG A 72 -7.05 22.65 4.61
C ARG A 72 -7.01 21.86 3.30
N SER A 73 -5.83 21.39 2.88
CA SER A 73 -5.67 20.62 1.65
C SER A 73 -4.48 19.68 1.79
N LYS A 74 -4.70 18.38 1.59
CA LYS A 74 -3.61 17.41 1.54
C LYS A 74 -2.78 17.67 0.30
N VAL A 75 -1.51 18.02 0.48
CA VAL A 75 -0.60 18.23 -0.64
C VAL A 75 -0.13 16.86 -1.14
N VAL A 76 -0.74 16.41 -2.22
CA VAL A 76 -0.39 15.16 -2.89
C VAL A 76 0.43 15.48 -4.14
N SER A 77 1.53 14.75 -4.36
CA SER A 77 2.38 14.89 -5.55
C SER A 77 1.53 14.74 -6.83
N LYS A 78 1.68 15.66 -7.79
CA LYS A 78 0.99 15.56 -9.09
C LYS A 78 1.60 14.50 -10.00
N THR A 79 2.91 14.26 -9.87
CA THR A 79 3.61 13.25 -10.66
C THR A 79 3.42 11.88 -10.00
N PRO A 80 2.71 10.95 -10.65
CA PRO A 80 2.57 9.59 -10.14
C PRO A 80 3.87 8.82 -10.34
N ILE A 81 4.18 7.96 -9.38
CA ILE A 81 5.21 6.93 -9.50
C ILE A 81 4.48 5.63 -9.86
N THR A 82 4.80 5.04 -11.01
CA THR A 82 4.21 3.75 -11.38
C THR A 82 4.80 2.65 -10.51
N VAL A 83 4.01 1.91 -9.76
CA VAL A 83 4.44 0.80 -8.89
C VAL A 83 3.71 -0.49 -9.28
N HIS A 84 4.26 -1.63 -8.89
CA HIS A 84 3.64 -2.94 -9.07
C HIS A 84 3.29 -3.51 -7.71
N GLY A 85 2.16 -4.19 -7.61
CA GLY A 85 1.68 -4.79 -6.37
C GLY A 85 0.50 -5.72 -6.61
N HIS A 86 0.09 -6.41 -5.56
CA HIS A 86 -1.13 -7.19 -5.56
C HIS A 86 -2.31 -6.34 -5.04
N TYR A 87 -3.49 -6.55 -5.62
CA TYR A 87 -4.72 -5.88 -5.19
C TYR A 87 -5.78 -6.93 -4.98
N ASP A 88 -6.27 -7.03 -3.76
CA ASP A 88 -7.37 -7.91 -3.40
C ASP A 88 -8.61 -7.05 -3.10
N PRO A 89 -9.57 -6.97 -4.06
CA PRO A 89 -10.76 -6.16 -3.87
C PRO A 89 -11.70 -6.80 -2.86
N ILE A 90 -11.88 -6.16 -1.71
CA ILE A 90 -12.87 -6.58 -0.72
C ILE A 90 -14.23 -6.02 -1.15
N SER A 91 -15.25 -6.88 -1.12
CA SER A 91 -16.63 -6.49 -1.42
C SER A 91 -17.15 -5.53 -0.36
N MET A 92 -17.80 -4.46 -0.79
CA MET A 92 -18.47 -3.52 0.10
C MET A 92 -19.49 -4.25 0.97
N SER A 93 -19.33 -4.15 2.29
CA SER A 93 -20.31 -4.65 3.26
C SER A 93 -20.95 -3.48 4.01
N GLU A 94 -22.26 -3.58 4.18
CA GLU A 94 -23.05 -2.67 5.02
C GLU A 94 -23.54 -3.48 6.21
N GLU A 95 -22.80 -3.41 7.32
CA GLU A 95 -23.18 -4.10 8.54
C GLU A 95 -23.99 -3.16 9.44
N LEU A 96 -25.12 -3.67 9.96
CA LEU A 96 -25.95 -2.92 10.90
C LEU A 96 -25.45 -3.19 12.33
N THR A 97 -24.72 -2.23 12.89
CA THR A 97 -24.27 -2.27 14.29
C THR A 97 -25.27 -1.55 15.19
N GLN A 98 -25.11 -1.70 16.51
CA GLN A 98 -25.95 -1.02 17.51
C GLN A 98 -25.90 0.52 17.39
N PHE A 99 -24.88 1.07 16.71
CA PHE A 99 -24.67 2.50 16.52
C PHE A 99 -25.11 3.02 15.14
N GLY A 100 -25.46 2.13 14.19
CA GLY A 100 -25.91 2.51 12.85
C GLY A 100 -25.44 1.56 11.76
N ILE A 101 -25.55 2.00 10.50
CA ILE A 101 -24.99 1.29 9.34
C ILE A 101 -23.52 1.68 9.26
N GLU A 102 -22.62 0.71 9.39
CA GLU A 102 -21.19 0.88 9.19
C GLU A 102 -20.83 0.41 7.78
N LEU A 103 -20.32 1.34 6.97
CA LEU A 103 -19.94 1.08 5.60
C LEU A 103 -18.44 0.79 5.53
N THR A 104 -18.09 -0.49 5.57
CA THR A 104 -16.71 -0.95 5.38
C THR A 104 -16.41 -1.10 3.89
N ASN A 105 -15.48 -0.26 3.41
CA ASN A 105 -15.04 -0.19 2.00
C ASN A 105 -13.51 -0.29 1.89
N ASP A 106 -12.89 -0.94 2.86
CA ASP A 106 -11.45 -1.01 2.96
C ASP A 106 -10.93 -1.94 1.86
N GLN A 107 -9.90 -1.48 1.16
CA GLN A 107 -9.25 -2.22 0.10
C GLN A 107 -7.82 -2.53 0.52
N LEU A 108 -7.37 -3.75 0.22
CA LEU A 108 -6.03 -4.21 0.57
C LEU A 108 -5.11 -4.17 -0.65
N PHE A 109 -3.96 -3.55 -0.45
CA PHE A 109 -2.89 -3.52 -1.43
C PHE A 109 -1.63 -4.11 -0.82
N THR A 110 -1.06 -5.14 -1.46
CA THR A 110 0.17 -5.78 -1.00
C THR A 110 1.31 -5.42 -1.92
N PHE A 111 2.42 -4.95 -1.35
CA PHE A 111 3.64 -4.58 -2.07
C PHE A 111 4.84 -5.30 -1.49
N ASN A 112 5.87 -5.51 -2.31
CA ASN A 112 7.17 -5.86 -1.78
C ASN A 112 7.77 -4.63 -1.07
N LYS A 113 8.19 -4.79 0.19
CA LYS A 113 8.71 -3.71 1.04
C LYS A 113 9.97 -3.09 0.46
N SER A 114 10.97 -3.91 0.12
CA SER A 114 12.25 -3.42 -0.42
C SER A 114 12.06 -2.67 -1.74
N TYR A 115 11.18 -3.20 -2.60
CA TYR A 115 10.86 -2.60 -3.88
C TYR A 115 10.20 -1.22 -3.74
N ILE A 116 9.15 -1.12 -2.92
CA ILE A 116 8.36 0.09 -2.80
C ILE A 116 9.19 1.20 -2.14
N GLU A 117 9.94 0.89 -1.09
CA GLU A 117 10.82 1.84 -0.40
C GLU A 117 11.95 2.36 -1.29
N THR A 118 12.57 1.47 -2.08
CA THR A 118 13.61 1.87 -3.05
C THR A 118 13.04 2.79 -4.12
N LYS A 119 11.82 2.54 -4.57
CA LYS A 119 11.18 3.32 -5.64
C LYS A 119 10.66 4.67 -5.16
N LEU A 120 10.17 4.74 -3.92
CA LEU A 120 9.76 5.98 -3.30
C LEU A 120 10.94 6.77 -2.72
N GLY A 121 12.04 6.12 -2.35
CA GLY A 121 13.12 6.73 -1.57
C GLY A 121 12.71 7.11 -0.14
N ARG A 122 11.56 6.61 0.33
CA ARG A 122 11.03 6.75 1.70
C ARG A 122 10.07 5.61 2.01
N PRO A 123 9.86 5.26 3.30
CA PRO A 123 8.79 4.35 3.66
C PRO A 123 7.42 4.90 3.27
N VAL A 124 6.49 3.97 3.02
CA VAL A 124 5.08 4.29 2.78
C VAL A 124 4.49 4.83 4.08
N ILE A 125 3.74 5.93 3.99
CA ILE A 125 3.10 6.55 5.15
C ILE A 125 1.58 6.54 4.97
N PRO A 126 0.81 6.48 6.07
CA PRO A 126 -0.61 6.81 6.03
C PRO A 126 -0.83 8.22 5.44
N GLY A 127 -1.81 8.35 4.56
CA GLY A 127 -2.11 9.55 3.78
C GLY A 127 -1.63 9.49 2.33
N ASP A 128 -0.72 8.56 1.99
CA ASP A 128 -0.34 8.31 0.60
C ASP A 128 -1.53 7.84 -0.24
N VAL A 129 -1.56 8.20 -1.53
CA VAL A 129 -2.69 7.91 -2.43
C VAL A 129 -2.28 6.92 -3.50
N ILE A 130 -3.09 5.87 -3.67
CA ILE A 130 -2.92 4.84 -4.69
C ILE A 130 -4.06 4.95 -5.70
N LYS A 131 -3.73 4.86 -6.99
CA LYS A 131 -4.71 4.75 -8.08
C LYS A 131 -4.37 3.54 -8.94
N PRO A 132 -5.22 2.49 -9.00
CA PRO A 132 -5.03 1.38 -9.91
C PRO A 132 -5.04 1.84 -11.37
N MET A 133 -4.17 1.27 -12.21
CA MET A 133 -4.13 1.66 -13.63
C MET A 133 -5.41 1.28 -14.39
N PHE A 134 -6.16 0.30 -13.88
CA PHE A 134 -7.37 -0.25 -14.49
C PHE A 134 -8.67 0.37 -13.96
N GLN A 135 -8.63 1.24 -12.94
CA GLN A 135 -9.80 1.92 -12.37
C GLN A 135 -9.52 3.42 -12.18
N ASP A 136 -10.50 4.26 -12.49
CA ASP A 136 -10.40 5.71 -12.27
C ASP A 136 -10.81 6.11 -10.84
N GLN A 137 -10.45 5.27 -9.86
CA GLN A 137 -10.73 5.48 -8.44
C GLN A 137 -9.41 5.69 -7.70
N LYS A 138 -9.41 6.65 -6.77
CA LYS A 138 -8.26 6.93 -5.90
C LYS A 138 -8.54 6.37 -4.52
N TYR A 139 -7.55 5.73 -3.93
CA TYR A 139 -7.60 5.18 -2.59
C TYR A 139 -6.56 5.88 -1.73
N GLU A 140 -6.96 6.29 -0.53
CA GLU A 140 -6.06 6.85 0.46
C GLU A 140 -5.66 5.75 1.44
N ILE A 141 -4.35 5.51 1.59
CA ILE A 141 -3.82 4.58 2.58
C ILE A 141 -4.06 5.17 3.97
N PHE A 142 -4.70 4.44 4.87
CA PHE A 142 -4.88 4.88 6.26
C PHE A 142 -4.06 4.03 7.24
N GLU A 143 -3.72 2.80 6.85
CA GLU A 143 -2.96 1.88 7.69
C GLU A 143 -1.97 1.09 6.82
N VAL A 144 -0.79 0.85 7.39
CA VAL A 144 0.32 0.12 6.75
C VAL A 144 0.83 -0.90 7.76
N VAL A 145 0.75 -2.18 7.41
CA VAL A 145 1.14 -3.31 8.25
C VAL A 145 2.13 -4.19 7.50
N GLU A 146 3.07 -4.76 8.24
CA GLU A 146 4.00 -5.78 7.74
C GLU A 146 3.36 -7.15 7.95
N ASP A 147 3.08 -7.87 6.86
CA ASP A 147 2.17 -9.02 6.85
C ASP A 147 2.84 -10.36 7.22
N SER A 148 4.14 -10.50 6.98
CA SER A 148 4.85 -11.74 7.29
C SER A 148 6.34 -11.54 7.54
N PHE A 149 6.84 -12.25 8.56
CA PHE A 149 8.27 -12.48 8.78
C PHE A 149 8.62 -13.85 8.20
N GLU A 150 8.93 -13.90 6.92
CA GLU A 150 9.45 -15.11 6.29
C GLU A 150 10.98 -15.05 6.34
N ALA A 151 11.63 -16.11 6.83
CA ALA A 151 13.09 -16.19 6.90
C ALA A 151 13.79 -14.97 7.54
N TYR A 152 13.27 -14.51 8.68
CA TYR A 152 13.77 -13.34 9.42
C TYR A 152 13.74 -12.02 8.62
N GLY A 153 13.11 -11.99 7.44
CA GLY A 153 12.88 -10.82 6.61
C GLY A 153 11.41 -10.44 6.51
N VAL A 154 11.13 -9.15 6.45
CA VAL A 154 9.80 -8.62 6.09
C VAL A 154 9.81 -8.34 4.60
N TYR A 155 9.14 -9.19 3.82
CA TYR A 155 9.05 -9.03 2.36
C TYR A 155 7.78 -8.30 1.93
N HIS A 156 6.67 -8.50 2.63
CA HIS A 156 5.37 -7.94 2.25
C HIS A 156 4.96 -6.77 3.15
N LEU A 157 4.50 -5.72 2.48
CA LEU A 157 3.86 -4.56 3.06
C LEU A 157 2.39 -4.56 2.62
N VAL A 158 1.48 -4.70 3.57
CA VAL A 158 0.03 -4.62 3.34
C VAL A 158 -0.47 -3.23 3.72
N CYS A 159 -1.05 -2.54 2.76
CA CYS A 159 -1.63 -1.22 2.91
C CYS A 159 -3.15 -1.33 2.84
N SER A 160 -3.81 -0.97 3.94
CA SER A 160 -5.26 -0.79 3.98
C SER A 160 -5.60 0.62 3.52
N ALA A 161 -6.44 0.71 2.50
CA ALA A 161 -6.79 1.99 1.88
C ALA A 161 -8.30 2.15 1.74
N LYS A 162 -8.77 3.38 1.94
CA LYS A 162 -10.18 3.75 1.80
C LYS A 162 -10.40 4.52 0.51
N LEU A 163 -11.59 4.37 -0.09
CA LEU A 163 -11.96 5.12 -1.29
C LEU A 163 -12.00 6.63 -1.01
N LEU A 164 -11.23 7.40 -1.78
CA LEU A 164 -11.23 8.86 -1.71
C LEU A 164 -12.37 9.41 -2.60
N ARG A 165 -13.44 9.90 -1.97
CA ARG A 165 -14.67 10.34 -2.67
C ARG A 165 -14.65 11.81 -3.12
N ASP A 166 -13.75 12.63 -2.58
CA ASP A 166 -13.62 14.05 -2.93
C ASP A 166 -12.27 14.31 -3.63
N SER A 167 -12.30 14.56 -4.93
CA SER A 167 -11.12 15.07 -5.66
C SER A 167 -11.48 16.12 -6.69
N THR A 168 -12.32 17.09 -6.33
CA THR A 168 -12.37 18.35 -7.06
C THR A 168 -11.27 19.25 -6.53
N GLU A 169 -10.29 19.52 -7.41
CA GLU A 169 -9.17 20.46 -7.24
C GLU A 169 -8.06 20.08 -6.26
N VAL A 170 -7.06 19.37 -6.79
CA VAL A 170 -5.68 19.45 -6.28
C VAL A 170 -5.18 20.87 -6.57
N GLN A 171 -5.43 21.79 -5.65
CA GLN A 171 -4.96 23.17 -5.69
C GLN A 171 -3.42 23.20 -5.67
N ASP A 172 -2.82 23.88 -6.65
CA ASP A 172 -1.37 23.88 -6.91
C ASP A 172 -0.59 24.91 -6.10
N THR A 173 -1.29 25.68 -5.28
CA THR A 173 -0.71 26.82 -4.54
C THR A 173 -1.32 26.88 -3.15
N PRO A 174 -0.52 27.14 -2.10
CA PRO A 174 -1.09 27.57 -0.84
C PRO A 174 -1.94 28.81 -1.12
N LEU A 175 -3.21 28.79 -0.71
CA LEU A 175 -4.08 29.97 -0.79
C LEU A 175 -3.34 31.14 -0.14
N SER A 176 -2.90 32.12 -0.93
CA SER A 176 -2.41 33.37 -0.39
C SER A 176 -3.54 33.99 0.42
N LYS A 177 -3.25 34.42 1.67
CA LYS A 177 -4.21 35.10 2.57
C LYS A 177 -4.67 36.47 2.06
N VAL A 178 -4.48 36.77 0.79
CA VAL A 178 -4.86 38.04 0.16
C VAL A 178 -5.90 37.70 -0.88
N SER A 179 -7.11 38.18 -0.64
CA SER A 179 -8.17 38.24 -1.65
C SER A 179 -7.62 38.93 -2.88
N ASP A 180 -7.82 38.36 -4.07
CA ASP A 180 -7.59 39.09 -5.32
C ASP A 180 -8.32 40.42 -5.25
N GLU A 181 -7.61 41.52 -5.51
CA GLU A 181 -8.20 42.85 -5.58
C GLU A 181 -9.27 42.83 -6.68
N LEU A 182 -10.53 43.00 -6.26
CA LEU A 182 -11.67 43.13 -7.15
C LEU A 182 -11.37 44.22 -8.18
N GLY A 183 -11.06 43.80 -9.42
CA GLY A 183 -10.89 44.68 -10.57
C GLY A 183 -12.23 45.29 -10.96
N GLY A 184 -12.59 46.40 -10.31
CA GLY A 184 -13.74 47.23 -10.62
C GLY A 184 -13.34 48.69 -10.72
N TYR A 185 -12.95 49.14 -11.92
CA TYR A 185 -12.81 50.57 -12.21
C TYR A 185 -14.22 51.19 -12.30
N GLY A 186 -14.80 51.51 -11.14
CA GLY A 186 -15.98 52.37 -11.03
C GLY A 186 -15.57 53.81 -11.27
N GLY A 187 -16.02 54.39 -12.37
CA GLY A 187 -15.68 55.75 -12.79
C GLY A 187 -15.98 56.79 -11.71
N ALA A 188 -15.04 57.71 -11.53
CA ALA A 188 -15.26 58.94 -10.79
C ALA A 188 -16.28 59.80 -11.56
N ILE A 189 -17.43 60.04 -10.94
CA ILE A 189 -18.27 61.20 -11.22
C ILE A 189 -18.06 62.14 -10.04
N GLU A 190 -17.29 63.20 -10.24
CA GLU A 190 -17.38 64.40 -9.39
C GLU A 190 -18.20 65.43 -10.17
N GLU A 191 -19.43 65.65 -9.71
CA GLU A 191 -20.23 66.83 -10.02
C GLU A 191 -19.93 67.94 -8.99
N LEU A 192 -19.92 69.17 -9.52
CA LEU A 192 -19.96 70.52 -8.90
C LEU A 192 -18.63 71.17 -8.48
#